data_AF-A0A2E7Q4U3-F1
#
_entry.id   AF-A0A2E7Q4U3-F1
#
_cell.length_a   1.000
_cell.length_b   1.000
_cell.length_c   1.000
_cell.angle_alpha   90.00
_cell.angle_beta   90.00
_cell.angle_gamma   90.00
#
_symmetry.space_group_name_H-M   'P 1'
#
loop_
_entity.id
_entity.type
_entity.pdbx_description
1 polymer ?
#
loop_
_entity_poly.entity_id
_entity_poly.type
_entity_poly.pdbx_seq_one_letter_code
_entity_poly.pdbx_strand_id
1 'polypeptide(L)'
;MCAALFLALPLPTPVLADEDAARPDFGIAGLLSGSNKTDLPPLTLSAGEPLSDAPWELRSGGYYEVEITSDGSQELALVGAPFLRAIWIDEIVIEGLE
;
A
#
# COMPACT_ATOMS: atom_id res chain seq x y z
N MET A 1 -61.94 -40.11 26.02
CA MET A 1 -60.71 -39.42 26.47
C MET A 1 -59.66 -39.63 25.37
N CYS A 2 -59.56 -38.69 24.42
CA CYS A 2 -58.60 -38.76 23.32
C CYS A 2 -57.26 -38.17 23.77
N ALA A 3 -56.21 -38.99 23.83
CA ALA A 3 -54.85 -38.51 24.00
C ALA A 3 -54.18 -38.49 22.62
N ALA A 4 -54.16 -37.32 21.97
CA ALA A 4 -53.38 -37.09 20.76
C ALA A 4 -51.94 -36.74 21.19
N LEU A 5 -51.03 -37.69 21.01
CA LEU A 5 -49.60 -37.48 21.22
C LEU A 5 -49.02 -36.69 20.03
N PHE A 6 -48.86 -35.38 20.20
CA PHE A 6 -48.19 -34.53 19.22
C PHE A 6 -46.67 -34.77 19.28
N LEU A 7 -46.12 -35.34 18.22
CA LEU A 7 -44.68 -35.48 17.99
C LEU A 7 -44.11 -34.11 17.57
N ALA A 8 -43.37 -33.44 18.47
CA ALA A 8 -42.71 -32.18 18.17
C ALA A 8 -41.46 -32.41 17.30
N LEU A 9 -41.51 -32.02 16.03
CA LEU A 9 -40.33 -31.93 15.16
C LEU A 9 -39.54 -30.65 15.48
N PRO A 10 -38.21 -30.71 15.67
CA PRO A 10 -37.39 -29.50 15.76
C PRO A 10 -37.23 -28.90 14.35
N LEU A 11 -37.76 -27.69 14.15
CA LEU A 11 -37.48 -26.92 12.94
C LEU A 11 -36.04 -26.37 13.02
N PRO A 12 -35.24 -26.46 11.95
CA PRO A 12 -33.91 -25.86 11.94
C PRO A 12 -34.06 -24.34 11.98
N THR A 13 -33.62 -23.73 13.07
CA THR A 13 -33.46 -22.27 13.14
C THR A 13 -32.37 -21.88 12.15
N PRO A 14 -32.64 -21.00 11.16
CA PRO A 14 -31.56 -20.45 10.36
C PRO A 14 -30.65 -19.66 11.29
N VAL A 15 -29.43 -20.14 11.48
CA VAL A 15 -28.34 -19.30 12.00
C VAL A 15 -28.12 -18.23 10.95
N LEU A 16 -28.67 -17.04 11.20
CA LEU A 16 -28.20 -15.83 10.54
C LEU A 16 -26.81 -15.57 11.09
N ALA A 17 -25.79 -15.78 10.26
CA ALA A 17 -24.45 -15.35 10.58
C ALA A 17 -24.50 -13.81 10.68
N ASP A 18 -24.40 -13.29 11.92
CA ASP A 18 -24.15 -11.88 12.19
C ASP A 18 -22.70 -11.59 11.81
N GLU A 19 -22.48 -11.39 10.51
CA GLU A 19 -21.17 -11.23 9.88
C GLU A 19 -20.61 -9.80 9.98
N ASP A 20 -21.21 -8.91 10.78
CA ASP A 20 -20.92 -7.48 10.73
C ASP A 20 -20.43 -6.84 12.03
N ALA A 21 -20.32 -7.57 13.15
CA ALA A 21 -19.98 -6.95 14.44
C ALA A 21 -18.52 -7.13 14.90
N ALA A 22 -17.68 -7.86 14.17
CA ALA A 22 -16.30 -8.11 14.62
C ALA A 22 -15.32 -8.43 13.47
N ARG A 23 -15.50 -7.84 12.29
CA ARG A 23 -14.39 -7.77 11.34
C ARG A 23 -13.46 -6.68 11.84
N PRO A 24 -12.18 -6.95 12.13
CA PRO A 24 -11.20 -5.87 12.10
C PRO A 24 -11.33 -5.20 10.73
N ASP A 25 -11.21 -3.88 10.65
CA ASP A 25 -11.22 -3.12 9.39
C ASP A 25 -10.05 -3.57 8.51
N PHE A 26 -10.19 -4.74 7.89
CA PHE A 26 -9.29 -5.31 6.90
C PHE A 26 -9.67 -4.83 5.50
N GLY A 27 -10.19 -3.61 5.37
CA GLY A 27 -10.22 -2.95 4.07
C GLY A 27 -8.78 -2.80 3.58
N ILE A 28 -8.40 -3.54 2.53
CA ILE A 28 -7.06 -3.58 1.89
C ILE A 28 -5.92 -3.29 2.88
N ALA A 29 -5.85 -4.02 4.00
CA ALA A 29 -4.71 -4.07 4.93
C ALA A 29 -3.97 -2.74 5.23
N GLY A 30 -4.66 -1.58 5.26
CA GLY A 30 -4.02 -0.27 5.40
C GLY A 30 -3.04 0.14 4.28
N LEU A 31 -2.73 -0.74 3.33
CA LEU A 31 -1.71 -0.55 2.29
C LEU A 31 -2.03 0.64 1.38
N LEU A 32 -3.31 0.80 1.03
CA LEU A 32 -3.82 1.91 0.21
C LEU A 32 -4.52 2.98 1.06
N SER A 33 -4.41 2.93 2.40
CA SER A 33 -4.94 3.99 3.25
C SER A 33 -4.08 5.23 3.11
N GLY A 34 -4.69 6.42 3.11
CA GLY A 34 -3.95 7.68 3.00
C GLY A 34 -2.89 7.87 4.09
N SER A 35 -3.07 7.25 5.26
CA SER A 35 -2.08 7.24 6.35
C SER A 35 -0.84 6.37 6.08
N ASN A 36 -0.85 5.55 5.03
CA ASN A 36 0.30 4.73 4.61
C ASN A 36 1.15 5.40 3.51
N LYS A 37 0.76 6.61 3.05
CA LYS A 37 1.51 7.41 2.09
C LYS A 37 2.44 8.40 2.79
N THR A 38 3.65 8.58 2.28
CA THR A 38 4.62 9.57 2.76
C THR A 38 5.41 10.17 1.60
N ASP A 39 5.51 11.49 1.57
CA ASP A 39 6.35 12.20 0.60
C ASP A 39 7.80 12.24 1.12
N LEU A 40 8.73 11.78 0.28
CA LEU A 40 10.16 11.78 0.57
C LEU A 40 10.77 13.14 0.19
N PRO A 41 11.92 13.49 0.78
CA PRO A 41 12.67 14.67 0.35
C PRO A 41 13.00 14.59 -1.15
N PRO A 42 12.91 15.72 -1.89
CA PRO A 42 13.20 15.75 -3.31
C PRO A 42 14.68 15.42 -3.56
N LEU A 43 14.94 14.82 -4.72
CA LEU A 43 16.29 14.49 -5.17
C LEU A 43 16.68 15.35 -6.37
N THR A 44 17.89 15.90 -6.35
CA THR A 44 18.48 16.58 -7.51
C THR A 44 19.58 15.72 -8.11
N LEU A 45 19.45 15.39 -9.38
CA LEU A 45 20.49 14.73 -10.16
C LEU A 45 21.47 15.81 -10.64
N SER A 46 22.64 15.89 -9.99
CA SER A 46 23.74 16.81 -10.32
C SER A 46 25.09 16.09 -10.37
N ALA A 47 25.97 16.55 -11.26
CA ALA A 47 27.29 15.97 -11.44
C ALA A 47 28.22 16.28 -10.25
N GLY A 48 28.68 15.22 -9.58
CA GLY A 48 29.65 15.32 -8.48
C GLY A 48 29.03 15.59 -7.11
N GLU A 49 27.70 15.69 -7.03
CA GLU A 49 26.96 15.79 -5.77
C GLU A 49 26.38 14.42 -5.38
N PRO A 50 26.30 14.11 -4.07
CA PRO A 50 25.60 12.91 -3.62
C PRO A 50 24.10 13.02 -3.91
N LEU A 51 23.44 11.88 -4.16
CA LEU A 51 22.00 11.84 -4.41
C LEU A 51 21.19 12.34 -3.19
N SER A 52 21.65 12.05 -1.98
CA SER A 52 21.01 12.42 -0.71
C SER A 52 22.05 12.54 0.40
N ASP A 53 21.80 13.39 1.40
CA ASP A 53 22.67 13.56 2.57
C ASP A 53 22.81 12.28 3.42
N ALA A 54 21.76 11.47 3.47
CA ALA A 54 21.71 10.23 4.22
C ALA A 54 20.80 9.19 3.55
N PRO A 55 21.03 7.89 3.78
CA PRO A 55 20.13 6.83 3.30
C PRO A 55 18.71 6.98 3.85
N TRP A 56 17.71 6.63 3.05
CA TRP A 56 16.33 6.57 3.53
C TRP A 56 16.05 5.32 4.36
N GLU A 57 15.39 5.52 5.50
CA GLU A 57 14.86 4.44 6.34
C GLU A 57 13.39 4.20 6.00
N LEU A 58 13.14 3.23 5.13
CA LEU A 58 11.79 2.89 4.67
C LEU A 58 11.20 1.72 5.47
N ARG A 59 9.88 1.77 5.68
CA ARG A 59 9.13 0.67 6.28
C ARG A 59 8.60 -0.24 5.18
N SER A 60 8.66 -1.54 5.41
CA SER A 60 8.09 -2.53 4.50
C SER A 60 6.59 -2.31 4.34
N GLY A 61 6.11 -2.27 3.10
CA GLY A 61 4.70 -2.03 2.77
C GLY A 61 4.26 -0.56 2.86
N GLY A 62 5.17 0.38 3.09
CA GLY A 62 4.87 1.81 2.98
C GLY A 62 4.72 2.27 1.54
N TYR A 63 3.85 3.25 1.31
CA TYR A 63 3.70 3.94 0.03
C TYR A 63 4.49 5.25 0.07
N TYR A 64 5.39 5.45 -0.89
CA TYR A 64 6.29 6.60 -0.91
C TYR A 64 6.26 7.32 -2.25
N GLU A 65 6.26 8.65 -2.20
CA GLU A 65 6.41 9.51 -3.38
C GLU A 65 7.73 10.25 -3.29
N VAL A 66 8.46 10.35 -4.41
CA VAL A 66 9.68 11.14 -4.50
C VAL A 66 9.64 11.97 -5.77
N GLU A 67 9.92 13.26 -5.64
CA GLU A 67 10.19 14.16 -6.75
C GLU A 67 11.67 14.11 -7.11
N ILE A 68 11.98 13.88 -8.38
CA ILE A 68 13.35 13.81 -8.89
C ILE A 68 13.51 14.87 -9.99
N THR A 69 14.45 15.79 -9.79
CA THR A 69 14.76 16.86 -10.74
C THR A 69 16.18 16.67 -11.25
N SER A 70 16.43 16.98 -12.52
CA SER A 70 17.79 17.03 -13.08
C SER A 70 18.22 18.47 -13.30
N ASP A 71 19.46 18.79 -12.95
CA ASP A 71 20.05 20.11 -13.19
C ASP A 71 20.68 20.25 -14.60
N GLY A 72 20.66 19.17 -15.40
CA GLY A 72 21.22 19.13 -16.75
C GLY A 72 22.75 19.12 -16.83
N SER A 73 23.47 19.00 -15.71
CA SER A 73 24.93 19.01 -15.68
C SER A 73 25.58 17.77 -16.31
N GLN A 74 24.88 16.62 -16.28
CA GLN A 74 25.31 15.36 -16.88
C GLN A 74 24.12 14.42 -17.13
N GLU A 75 24.24 13.53 -18.12
CA GLU A 75 23.36 12.37 -18.28
C GLU A 75 23.65 11.33 -17.18
N LEU A 76 22.85 11.35 -16.11
CA LEU A 76 22.96 10.42 -15.00
C LEU A 76 21.88 9.33 -15.11
N ALA A 77 22.33 8.08 -15.13
CA ALA A 77 21.43 6.93 -15.10
C ALA A 77 21.08 6.54 -13.66
N LEU A 78 19.79 6.46 -13.34
CA LEU A 78 19.32 5.78 -12.14
C LEU A 78 19.41 4.27 -12.35
N VAL A 79 20.47 3.64 -11.83
CA VAL A 79 20.67 2.19 -11.98
C VAL A 79 19.68 1.44 -11.09
N GLY A 80 18.59 0.97 -11.73
CA GLY A 80 17.43 0.41 -11.04
C GLY A 80 17.62 -0.97 -10.40
N ALA A 81 18.38 -1.91 -10.97
CA ALA A 81 18.30 -3.32 -10.52
C ALA A 81 18.59 -3.59 -9.02
N PRO A 82 19.56 -2.94 -8.36
CA PRO A 82 19.78 -3.11 -6.92
C PRO A 82 18.71 -2.40 -6.06
N PHE A 83 18.16 -1.28 -6.56
CA PHE A 83 17.19 -0.42 -5.89
C PHE A 83 15.75 -0.95 -6.02
N LEU A 84 15.38 -1.40 -7.22
CA LEU A 84 14.05 -1.86 -7.63
C LEU A 84 13.73 -3.29 -7.21
N ARG A 85 14.70 -4.11 -6.77
CA ARG A 85 14.37 -5.50 -6.40
C ARG A 85 13.47 -5.63 -5.16
N ALA A 86 13.46 -4.60 -4.31
CA ALA A 86 12.77 -4.61 -3.02
C ALA A 86 11.57 -3.64 -2.99
N ILE A 87 11.30 -2.93 -4.08
CA ILE A 87 10.23 -1.94 -4.17
C ILE A 87 9.36 -2.22 -5.39
N TRP A 88 8.08 -1.91 -5.29
CA TRP A 88 7.13 -1.97 -6.39
C TRP A 88 6.87 -0.54 -6.83
N ILE A 89 6.98 -0.27 -8.13
CA ILE A 89 6.66 1.05 -8.69
C ILE A 89 5.16 1.05 -9.01
N ASP A 90 4.43 2.02 -8.47
CA ASP A 90 3.03 2.27 -8.82
C ASP A 90 2.96 3.05 -10.15
N GLU A 91 3.57 4.24 -10.18
CA GLU A 91 3.58 5.13 -11.34
C GLU A 91 4.94 5.84 -11.49
N ILE A 92 5.29 6.20 -12.73
CA ILE A 92 6.35 7.17 -13.04
C ILE A 92 5.71 8.29 -13.86
N VAL A 93 5.71 9.50 -13.29
CA VAL A 93 5.27 10.72 -13.97
C VAL A 93 6.50 11.45 -14.48
N ILE A 94 6.52 11.78 -15.76
CA ILE A 94 7.61 12.53 -16.40
C ILE A 94 7.05 13.87 -16.87
N GLU A 95 7.66 14.95 -16.38
CA GLU A 95 7.31 16.33 -16.72
C GLU A 95 8.55 17.08 -17.22
N GLY A 96 8.37 18.20 -17.93
CA GLY A 96 9.50 19.04 -18.36
C GLY A 96 10.38 18.45 -19.46
N LEU A 97 9.78 17.71 -20.42
CA LEU A 97 10.46 17.25 -21.64
C LEU A 97 10.56 18.40 -22.66
N GLU A 98 11.60 19.23 -22.58
CA GLU A 98 11.93 20.27 -23.59
C GLU A 98 13.30 20.04 -24.23
#